data_AF-A0A150K498-F1
#
_entry.id   AF-A0A150K498-F1
#
_cell.length_a   1.000
_cell.length_b   1.000
_cell.length_c   1.000
_cell.angle_alpha   90.00
_cell.angle_beta   90.00
_cell.angle_gamma   90.00
#
_symmetry.space_group_name_H-M   'P 1'
#
loop_
_entity.id
_entity.type
_entity.pdbx_description
1 polymer ?
#
loop_
_entity_poly.entity_id
_entity_poly.type
_entity_poly.pdbx_seq_one_letter_code
_entity_poly.pdbx_strand_id
1 'polypeptide(L)'
;MNRKFLSLTAAAFIAGSAFVPLSKASAETAAKSIQNEESAVQESISGKQNEIAKIAENEKQLQSDMDKISAKIRQTNQKISEKTQEVSNAQDEVASLNAKMKETQKRIEERNNVLARRARDIQQNGGLDSYLNVLLESGSLSDFVSRAAALTTFVQADRAILKAQEKDSQTLNAAKAEVEKKLQKVQSDLSELQELKEENKYRFADQKSLKAALKEQKQAAAAELARLKDKEASLNAEEKAALAELESKQAAAAPSDAAKPSAPQDRAQEDSASSGTGAGRGPDGSNGKTAAHTQKEKTKPGSRAKHVARVSSFSDSGRSSNNASGTVEKAISAGSALIGHTSYKMGGGRTKSDIANGIFDCSSFVHWAYAQAGVDLGGSGANTDTLAGLGQAVSASQMKRGDLVFFDTYKYNGHVGIYLGGGKFLDCNSSDGVSIDNMSSGYWKKCFNGVVRRVVK
;
A
#
# COMPACT_ATOMS: atom_id res chain seq x y z
N MET A 1 22.71 -4.10 13.07
CA MET A 1 23.58 -3.96 11.88
C MET A 1 23.77 -2.47 11.62
N ASN A 2 24.99 -1.95 11.73
CA ASN A 2 25.23 -0.50 11.61
C ASN A 2 25.24 -0.05 10.15
N ARG A 3 24.42 0.93 9.79
CA ARG A 3 24.58 1.72 8.56
C ARG A 3 24.71 3.19 8.90
N LYS A 4 25.96 3.63 9.08
CA LYS A 4 26.30 5.04 9.15
C LYS A 4 26.02 5.66 7.79
N PHE A 5 25.09 6.61 7.71
CA PHE A 5 25.02 7.52 6.57
C PHE A 5 26.20 8.49 6.67
N LEU A 6 27.34 8.14 6.06
CA LEU A 6 28.37 9.13 5.75
C LEU A 6 27.86 10.01 4.61
N SER A 7 27.33 11.18 4.96
CA SER A 7 27.13 12.25 4.00
C SER A 7 28.49 12.86 3.64
N LEU A 8 29.23 12.22 2.73
CA LEU A 8 30.35 12.90 2.06
C LEU A 8 29.76 13.95 1.11
N THR A 9 29.63 15.17 1.60
CA THR A 9 29.59 16.36 0.75
C THR A 9 30.96 16.49 0.10
N ALA A 10 31.12 15.89 -1.08
CA ALA A 10 32.29 16.13 -1.93
C ALA A 10 32.32 17.62 -2.29
N ALA A 11 33.27 18.35 -1.70
CA ALA A 11 33.46 19.76 -1.99
C ALA A 11 33.96 19.88 -3.44
N ALA A 12 33.12 20.43 -4.32
CA ALA A 12 33.48 20.70 -5.69
C ALA A 12 34.51 21.84 -5.76
N PHE A 13 35.79 21.49 -5.64
CA PHE A 13 36.87 22.35 -6.10
C PHE A 13 36.82 22.39 -7.63
N ILE A 14 36.13 23.41 -8.15
CA ILE A 14 36.40 23.89 -9.51
C ILE A 14 37.81 24.48 -9.46
N ALA A 15 38.81 23.65 -9.72
CA ALA A 15 40.19 24.08 -9.89
C ALA A 15 40.27 24.89 -11.19
N GLY A 16 40.08 26.20 -11.08
CA GLY A 16 40.47 27.13 -12.12
C GLY A 16 41.94 26.91 -12.46
N SER A 17 42.27 26.85 -13.75
CA SER A 17 43.58 26.50 -14.27
C SER A 17 44.68 27.46 -13.79
N ALA A 18 45.33 27.09 -12.68
CA ALA A 18 46.56 27.70 -12.20
C ALA A 18 47.69 26.67 -12.31
N PHE A 19 48.64 26.94 -13.21
CA PHE A 19 49.76 26.04 -13.48
C PHE A 19 50.75 26.06 -12.31
N VAL A 20 50.64 25.08 -11.40
CA VAL A 20 51.60 24.86 -10.32
C VAL A 20 52.55 23.74 -10.73
N PRO A 21 53.88 23.91 -10.64
CA PRO A 21 54.83 22.87 -11.01
C PRO A 21 54.82 21.72 -9.99
N LEU A 22 54.12 20.63 -10.31
CA LEU A 22 54.11 19.41 -9.51
C LEU A 22 55.41 18.60 -9.69
N SER A 23 55.97 18.13 -8.58
CA SER A 23 57.11 17.19 -8.55
C SER A 23 56.66 15.73 -8.75
N LYS A 24 57.62 14.83 -9.04
CA LYS A 24 57.37 13.39 -9.24
C LYS A 24 56.52 12.76 -8.12
N ALA A 25 56.85 13.07 -6.86
CA ALA A 25 56.12 12.59 -5.69
C ALA A 25 54.67 13.11 -5.61
N SER A 26 54.39 14.31 -6.14
CA SER A 26 53.04 14.87 -6.17
C SER A 26 52.15 14.18 -7.22
N ALA A 27 52.73 13.71 -8.33
CA ALA A 27 52.01 12.97 -9.36
C ALA A 27 51.73 11.51 -8.93
N GLU A 28 52.68 10.83 -8.27
CA GLU A 28 52.44 9.52 -7.66
C GLU A 28 51.37 9.56 -6.55
N THR A 29 51.30 10.67 -5.81
CA THR A 29 50.25 10.89 -4.80
C THR A 29 48.88 11.10 -5.45
N ALA A 30 48.81 11.82 -6.58
CA ALA A 30 47.58 11.99 -7.35
C ALA A 30 47.08 10.65 -7.94
N ALA A 31 47.95 9.85 -8.56
CA ALA A 31 47.60 8.53 -9.09
C ALA A 31 47.03 7.59 -8.00
N LYS A 32 47.69 7.52 -6.83
CA LYS A 32 47.18 6.75 -5.67
C LYS A 32 45.83 7.28 -5.15
N SER A 33 45.57 8.59 -5.25
CA SER A 33 44.28 9.16 -4.87
C SER A 33 43.17 8.73 -5.84
N ILE A 34 43.44 8.79 -7.15
CA ILE A 34 42.49 8.36 -8.20
C ILE A 34 42.20 6.86 -8.05
N GLN A 35 43.21 6.02 -7.89
CA GLN A 35 43.07 4.57 -7.70
C GLN A 35 42.23 4.19 -6.45
N ASN A 36 42.34 4.98 -5.37
CA ASN A 36 41.49 4.83 -4.19
C ASN A 36 40.03 5.24 -4.46
N GLU A 37 39.81 6.34 -5.22
CA GLU A 37 38.45 6.73 -5.62
C GLU A 37 37.80 5.73 -6.57
N GLU A 38 38.54 5.17 -7.53
CA GLU A 38 38.05 4.10 -8.41
C GLU A 38 37.62 2.86 -7.61
N SER A 39 38.45 2.41 -6.68
CA SER A 39 38.13 1.27 -5.80
C SER A 39 36.83 1.50 -5.04
N ALA A 40 36.61 2.71 -4.52
CA ALA A 40 35.39 3.08 -3.81
C ALA A 40 34.16 3.22 -4.73
N VAL A 41 34.34 3.71 -5.96
CA VAL A 41 33.29 3.77 -6.99
C VAL A 41 32.90 2.35 -7.44
N GLN A 42 33.87 1.46 -7.62
CA GLN A 42 33.65 0.08 -8.05
C GLN A 42 32.95 -0.76 -6.95
N GLU A 43 33.30 -0.56 -5.68
CA GLU A 43 32.53 -1.10 -4.55
C GLU A 43 31.07 -0.57 -4.55
N SER A 44 30.88 0.73 -4.82
CA SER A 44 29.55 1.34 -4.92
C SER A 44 28.72 0.79 -6.09
N ILE A 45 29.36 0.54 -7.25
CA ILE A 45 28.76 -0.12 -8.43
C ILE A 45 28.29 -1.54 -8.07
N SER A 46 29.16 -2.35 -7.45
CA SER A 46 28.81 -3.70 -6.98
C SER A 46 27.67 -3.66 -5.95
N GLY A 47 27.71 -2.72 -5.01
CA GLY A 47 26.63 -2.49 -4.04
C GLY A 47 25.29 -2.18 -4.71
N LYS A 48 25.28 -1.30 -5.72
CA LYS A 48 24.07 -0.93 -6.47
C LYS A 48 23.55 -2.05 -7.37
N GLN A 49 24.42 -2.83 -8.00
CA GLN A 49 24.02 -4.03 -8.75
C GLN A 49 23.33 -5.06 -7.84
N ASN A 50 23.89 -5.30 -6.66
CA ASN A 50 23.29 -6.18 -5.64
C ASN A 50 21.95 -5.64 -5.10
N GLU A 51 21.80 -4.32 -4.96
CA GLU A 51 20.52 -3.70 -4.58
C GLU A 51 19.45 -3.90 -5.67
N ILE A 52 19.78 -3.65 -6.95
CA ILE A 52 18.88 -3.86 -8.09
C ILE A 52 18.46 -5.33 -8.21
N ALA A 53 19.38 -6.28 -8.00
CA ALA A 53 19.08 -7.70 -8.02
C ALA A 53 18.08 -8.10 -6.92
N LYS A 54 18.26 -7.58 -5.69
CA LYS A 54 17.32 -7.80 -4.57
C LYS A 54 15.95 -7.19 -4.84
N ILE A 55 15.89 -5.99 -5.40
CA ILE A 55 14.61 -5.36 -5.80
C ILE A 55 13.90 -6.20 -6.87
N ALA A 56 14.64 -6.73 -7.86
CA ALA A 56 14.06 -7.58 -8.90
C ALA A 56 13.48 -8.90 -8.37
N GLU A 57 14.13 -9.55 -7.40
CA GLU A 57 13.56 -10.76 -6.77
C GLU A 57 12.35 -10.42 -5.89
N ASN A 58 12.38 -9.30 -5.17
CA ASN A 58 11.23 -8.80 -4.41
C ASN A 58 10.03 -8.49 -5.33
N GLU A 59 10.24 -7.86 -6.50
CA GLU A 59 9.19 -7.62 -7.52
C GLU A 59 8.56 -8.94 -8.01
N LYS A 60 9.37 -10.00 -8.15
CA LYS A 60 8.95 -11.33 -8.61
C LYS A 60 8.17 -12.08 -7.53
N GLN A 61 8.64 -12.06 -6.28
CA GLN A 61 7.91 -12.62 -5.14
C GLN A 61 6.56 -11.91 -4.93
N LEU A 62 6.56 -10.58 -4.98
CA LEU A 62 5.36 -9.76 -4.85
C LEU A 62 4.36 -10.02 -5.99
N GLN A 63 4.84 -10.27 -7.21
CA GLN A 63 3.97 -10.72 -8.31
C GLN A 63 3.36 -12.10 -8.04
N SER A 64 4.15 -13.07 -7.55
CA SER A 64 3.65 -14.40 -7.18
C SER A 64 2.54 -14.33 -6.12
N ASP A 65 2.70 -13.45 -5.12
CA ASP A 65 1.69 -13.26 -4.08
C ASP A 65 0.43 -12.52 -4.60
N MET A 66 0.57 -11.64 -5.59
CA MET A 66 -0.54 -11.06 -6.34
C MET A 66 -1.34 -12.06 -7.17
N ASP A 67 -0.67 -13.03 -7.80
CA ASP A 67 -1.35 -14.08 -8.54
C ASP A 67 -2.09 -15.05 -7.59
N LYS A 68 -1.49 -15.37 -6.42
CA LYS A 68 -2.17 -16.14 -5.35
C LYS A 68 -3.38 -15.41 -4.78
N ILE A 69 -3.27 -14.11 -4.49
CA ILE A 69 -4.39 -13.30 -3.98
C ILE A 69 -5.49 -13.19 -5.05
N SER A 70 -5.14 -13.02 -6.33
CA SER A 70 -6.09 -13.03 -7.45
C SER A 70 -6.86 -14.36 -7.54
N ALA A 71 -6.16 -15.49 -7.39
CA ALA A 71 -6.78 -16.82 -7.37
C ALA A 71 -7.74 -16.98 -6.18
N LYS A 72 -7.34 -16.53 -4.98
CA LYS A 72 -8.21 -16.52 -3.79
C LYS A 72 -9.45 -15.64 -4.00
N ILE A 73 -9.32 -14.45 -4.60
CA ILE A 73 -10.47 -13.57 -4.91
C ILE A 73 -11.45 -14.28 -5.87
N ARG A 74 -10.96 -14.98 -6.90
CA ARG A 74 -11.82 -15.76 -7.81
C ARG A 74 -12.54 -16.88 -7.06
N GLN A 75 -11.82 -17.66 -6.25
CA GLN A 75 -12.41 -18.74 -5.45
C GLN A 75 -13.45 -18.24 -4.44
N THR A 76 -13.19 -17.12 -3.75
CA THR A 76 -14.15 -16.49 -2.83
C THR A 76 -15.38 -15.98 -3.58
N ASN A 77 -15.22 -15.35 -4.75
CA ASN A 77 -16.36 -14.94 -5.57
C ASN A 77 -17.22 -16.14 -6.03
N GLN A 78 -16.60 -17.26 -6.41
CA GLN A 78 -17.33 -18.49 -6.74
C GLN A 78 -18.12 -19.00 -5.52
N LYS A 79 -17.48 -19.11 -4.35
CA LYS A 79 -18.15 -19.52 -3.10
C LYS A 79 -19.30 -18.58 -2.71
N ILE A 80 -19.16 -17.26 -2.93
CA ILE A 80 -20.24 -16.29 -2.73
C ILE A 80 -21.40 -16.61 -3.68
N SER A 81 -21.14 -16.91 -4.95
CA SER A 81 -22.18 -17.26 -5.91
C SER A 81 -22.91 -18.55 -5.53
N GLU A 82 -22.16 -19.60 -5.16
CA GLU A 82 -22.69 -20.88 -4.68
C GLU A 82 -23.56 -20.68 -3.43
N LYS A 83 -23.04 -19.97 -2.42
CA LYS A 83 -23.79 -19.65 -1.20
C LYS A 83 -24.98 -18.72 -1.45
N THR A 84 -24.92 -17.82 -2.42
CA THR A 84 -26.08 -16.98 -2.81
C THR A 84 -27.20 -17.83 -3.42
N GLN A 85 -26.85 -18.86 -4.20
CA GLN A 85 -27.85 -19.82 -4.68
C GLN A 85 -28.41 -20.67 -3.54
N GLU A 86 -27.58 -21.11 -2.59
CA GLU A 86 -28.07 -21.77 -1.37
C GLU A 86 -29.00 -20.86 -0.55
N VAL A 87 -28.74 -19.55 -0.45
CA VAL A 87 -29.65 -18.58 0.19
C VAL A 87 -31.00 -18.61 -0.52
N SER A 88 -31.03 -18.52 -1.85
CA SER A 88 -32.28 -18.53 -2.64
C SER A 88 -33.08 -19.81 -2.40
N ASN A 89 -32.42 -20.97 -2.52
CA ASN A 89 -33.06 -22.27 -2.31
C ASN A 89 -33.57 -22.42 -0.86
N ALA A 90 -32.80 -21.94 0.13
CA ALA A 90 -33.22 -21.93 1.52
C ALA A 90 -34.39 -20.96 1.78
N GLN A 91 -34.47 -19.82 1.09
CA GLN A 91 -35.62 -18.91 1.16
C GLN A 91 -36.90 -19.57 0.60
N ASP A 92 -36.80 -20.33 -0.49
CA ASP A 92 -37.91 -21.11 -1.04
C ASP A 92 -38.35 -22.25 -0.10
N GLU A 93 -37.39 -22.99 0.49
CA GLU A 93 -37.67 -23.97 1.56
C GLU A 93 -38.39 -23.32 2.74
N VAL A 94 -37.91 -22.16 3.20
CA VAL A 94 -38.50 -21.40 4.32
C VAL A 94 -39.91 -20.91 3.97
N ALA A 95 -40.18 -20.49 2.73
CA ALA A 95 -41.52 -20.13 2.29
C ALA A 95 -42.47 -21.35 2.33
N SER A 96 -42.01 -22.51 1.86
CA SER A 96 -42.76 -23.77 1.91
C SER A 96 -43.02 -24.25 3.34
N LEU A 97 -42.01 -24.16 4.22
CA LEU A 97 -42.13 -24.49 5.64
C LEU A 97 -43.08 -23.53 6.35
N ASN A 98 -43.01 -22.22 6.10
CA ASN A 98 -43.92 -21.23 6.67
C ASN A 98 -45.38 -21.48 6.24
N ALA A 99 -45.64 -21.92 5.01
CA ALA A 99 -46.97 -22.33 4.57
C ALA A 99 -47.49 -23.55 5.35
N LYS A 100 -46.67 -24.61 5.49
CA LYS A 100 -47.00 -25.81 6.29
C LYS A 100 -47.17 -25.51 7.78
N MET A 101 -46.38 -24.58 8.31
CA MET A 101 -46.49 -24.09 9.68
C MET A 101 -47.79 -23.33 9.89
N LYS A 102 -48.22 -22.49 8.93
CA LYS A 102 -49.52 -21.79 8.97
C LYS A 102 -50.70 -22.75 8.95
N GLU A 103 -50.64 -23.80 8.12
CA GLU A 103 -51.66 -24.86 8.10
C GLU A 103 -51.70 -25.65 9.42
N THR A 104 -50.53 -26.01 9.96
CA THR A 104 -50.41 -26.73 11.23
C THR A 104 -50.90 -25.88 12.40
N GLN A 105 -50.57 -24.58 12.43
CA GLN A 105 -51.09 -23.60 13.38
C GLN A 105 -52.63 -23.53 13.31
N LYS A 106 -53.22 -23.50 12.11
CA LYS A 106 -54.68 -23.52 11.93
C LYS A 106 -55.31 -24.81 12.49
N ARG A 107 -54.72 -25.99 12.24
CA ARG A 107 -55.19 -27.26 12.86
C ARG A 107 -55.11 -27.20 14.39
N ILE A 108 -54.04 -26.65 14.94
CA ILE A 108 -53.84 -26.49 16.38
C ILE A 108 -54.94 -25.59 16.97
N GLU A 109 -55.25 -24.47 16.33
CA GLU A 109 -56.33 -23.56 16.75
C GLU A 109 -57.72 -24.21 16.65
N GLU A 110 -58.02 -24.89 15.54
CA GLU A 110 -59.29 -25.63 15.35
C GLU A 110 -59.47 -26.72 16.41
N ARG A 111 -58.44 -27.52 16.70
CA ARG A 111 -58.48 -28.53 17.77
C ARG A 111 -58.54 -27.93 19.17
N ASN A 112 -57.83 -26.83 19.44
CA ASN A 112 -57.95 -26.11 20.71
C ASN A 112 -59.39 -25.66 20.95
N ASN A 113 -60.10 -25.16 19.93
CA ASN A 113 -61.50 -24.78 20.04
C ASN A 113 -62.41 -25.98 20.35
N VAL A 114 -62.17 -27.15 19.74
CA VAL A 114 -62.91 -28.39 20.05
C VAL A 114 -62.63 -28.86 21.48
N LEU A 115 -61.36 -28.91 21.88
CA LEU A 115 -60.94 -29.30 23.24
C LEU A 115 -61.49 -28.34 24.31
N ALA A 116 -61.49 -27.04 24.05
CA ALA A 116 -62.03 -26.03 24.97
C ALA A 116 -63.56 -26.12 25.14
N ARG A 117 -64.30 -26.43 24.07
CA ARG A 117 -65.74 -26.75 24.16
C ARG A 117 -65.95 -28.01 25.01
N ARG A 118 -65.27 -29.10 24.67
CA ARG A 118 -65.43 -30.39 25.36
C ARG A 118 -65.03 -30.33 26.84
N ALA A 119 -63.99 -29.56 27.19
CA ALA A 119 -63.62 -29.29 28.58
C ALA A 119 -64.71 -28.50 29.33
N ARG A 120 -65.35 -27.52 28.68
CA ARG A 120 -66.50 -26.79 29.24
C ARG A 120 -67.72 -27.70 29.42
N ASP A 121 -68.01 -28.56 28.46
CA ASP A 121 -69.13 -29.50 28.53
C ASP A 121 -68.92 -30.52 29.68
N ILE A 122 -67.68 -31.00 29.85
CA ILE A 122 -67.28 -31.83 31.00
C ILE A 122 -67.47 -31.08 32.33
N GLN A 123 -67.06 -29.80 32.39
CA GLN A 123 -67.19 -28.98 33.60
C GLN A 123 -68.65 -28.64 33.93
N GLN A 124 -69.49 -28.37 32.94
CA GLN A 124 -70.90 -28.01 33.12
C GLN A 124 -71.78 -29.22 33.45
N ASN A 125 -71.48 -30.39 32.87
CA ASN A 125 -72.29 -31.60 33.00
C ASN A 125 -71.70 -32.63 33.98
N GLY A 126 -70.81 -32.24 34.90
CA GLY A 126 -70.33 -33.12 35.99
C GLY A 126 -69.33 -34.22 35.60
N GLY A 127 -68.76 -34.18 34.39
CA GLY A 127 -67.64 -35.03 33.97
C GLY A 127 -67.82 -36.54 34.22
N LEU A 128 -66.99 -37.11 35.09
CA LEU A 128 -66.98 -38.55 35.39
C LEU A 128 -68.31 -39.04 35.98
N ASP A 129 -68.99 -38.22 36.79
CA ASP A 129 -70.23 -38.63 37.46
C ASP A 129 -71.38 -38.79 36.45
N SER A 130 -71.41 -37.97 35.39
CA SER A 130 -72.34 -38.17 34.28
C SER A 130 -72.03 -39.42 33.46
N TYR A 131 -70.76 -39.76 33.24
CA TYR A 131 -70.40 -41.00 32.55
C TYR A 131 -70.76 -42.25 33.37
N LEU A 132 -70.60 -42.20 34.70
CA LEU A 132 -71.05 -43.25 35.60
C LEU A 132 -72.57 -43.36 35.62
N ASN A 133 -73.30 -42.25 35.70
CA ASN A 133 -74.77 -42.25 35.64
C ASN A 133 -75.29 -42.84 34.32
N VAL A 134 -74.76 -42.42 33.17
CA VAL A 134 -75.16 -42.96 31.84
C VAL A 134 -74.96 -44.47 31.74
N LEU A 135 -73.95 -45.02 32.42
CA LEU A 135 -73.71 -46.47 32.50
C LEU A 135 -74.63 -47.15 33.52
N LEU A 136 -74.82 -46.58 34.71
CA LEU A 136 -75.63 -47.16 35.79
C LEU A 136 -77.13 -47.10 35.50
N GLU A 137 -77.59 -46.15 34.68
CA GLU A 137 -78.97 -46.01 34.20
C GLU A 137 -79.30 -46.97 33.02
N SER A 138 -78.41 -47.91 32.68
CA SER A 138 -78.68 -48.87 31.61
C SER A 138 -79.81 -49.85 32.00
N GLY A 139 -80.78 -50.07 31.11
CA GLY A 139 -81.94 -50.92 31.39
C GLY A 139 -81.67 -52.43 31.30
N SER A 140 -80.50 -52.84 30.79
CA SER A 140 -80.08 -54.24 30.68
C SER A 140 -78.56 -54.37 30.52
N LEU A 141 -78.01 -55.57 30.72
CA LEU A 141 -76.59 -55.85 30.49
C LEU A 141 -76.16 -55.58 29.03
N SER A 142 -77.04 -55.79 28.05
CA SER A 142 -76.73 -55.50 26.64
C SER A 142 -76.68 -53.99 26.37
N ASP A 143 -77.56 -53.22 27.01
CA ASP A 143 -77.56 -51.75 26.96
C ASP A 143 -76.29 -51.20 27.64
N PHE A 144 -75.95 -51.71 28.83
CA PHE A 144 -74.71 -51.40 29.54
C PHE A 144 -73.46 -51.57 28.65
N VAL A 145 -73.30 -52.75 28.03
CA VAL A 145 -72.15 -53.05 27.16
C VAL A 145 -72.12 -52.13 25.94
N SER A 146 -73.29 -51.79 25.38
CA SER A 146 -73.39 -50.90 24.21
C SER A 146 -72.98 -49.46 24.58
N ARG A 147 -73.46 -48.95 25.72
CA ARG A 147 -73.05 -47.64 26.26
C ARG A 147 -71.58 -47.60 26.64
N ALA A 148 -71.05 -48.66 27.26
CA ALA A 148 -69.63 -48.78 27.62
C ALA A 148 -68.72 -48.80 26.39
N ALA A 149 -69.11 -49.50 25.31
CA ALA A 149 -68.39 -49.48 24.04
C ALA A 149 -68.40 -48.07 23.42
N ALA A 150 -69.56 -47.40 23.36
CA ALA A 150 -69.68 -46.05 22.84
C ALA A 150 -68.84 -45.03 23.63
N LEU A 151 -68.92 -45.04 24.97
CA LEU A 151 -68.10 -44.18 25.83
C LEU A 151 -66.60 -44.44 25.67
N THR A 152 -66.20 -45.71 25.54
CA THR A 152 -64.81 -46.09 25.27
C THR A 152 -64.34 -45.48 23.94
N THR A 153 -65.16 -45.54 22.88
CA THR A 153 -64.87 -44.89 21.59
C THR A 153 -64.73 -43.37 21.74
N PHE A 154 -65.62 -42.70 22.48
CA PHE A 154 -65.54 -41.26 22.73
C PHE A 154 -64.27 -40.82 23.48
N VAL A 155 -63.81 -41.60 24.47
CA VAL A 155 -62.59 -41.35 25.24
C VAL A 155 -61.33 -41.67 24.42
N GLN A 156 -61.36 -42.70 23.57
CA GLN A 156 -60.28 -42.98 22.63
C GLN A 156 -60.12 -41.86 21.60
N ALA A 157 -61.22 -41.30 21.09
CA ALA A 157 -61.21 -40.15 20.19
C ALA A 157 -60.58 -38.90 20.86
N ASP A 158 -60.90 -38.61 22.13
CA ASP A 158 -60.24 -37.53 22.88
C ASP A 158 -58.73 -37.72 23.00
N ARG A 159 -58.31 -38.92 23.41
CA ARG A 159 -56.88 -39.25 23.53
C ARG A 159 -56.17 -39.13 22.18
N ALA A 160 -56.84 -39.45 21.07
CA ALA A 160 -56.29 -39.26 19.72
C ALA A 160 -56.15 -37.76 19.36
N ILE A 161 -57.14 -36.93 19.66
CA ILE A 161 -57.08 -35.48 19.43
C ILE A 161 -55.94 -34.85 20.25
N LEU A 162 -55.83 -35.18 21.54
CA LEU A 162 -54.77 -34.67 22.42
C LEU A 162 -53.36 -35.08 21.94
N LYS A 163 -53.16 -36.36 21.58
CA LYS A 163 -51.88 -36.83 21.01
C LYS A 163 -51.55 -36.16 19.67
N ALA A 164 -52.54 -35.95 18.81
CA ALA A 164 -52.34 -35.25 17.55
C ALA A 164 -52.00 -33.77 17.77
N GLN A 165 -52.59 -33.13 18.78
CA GLN A 165 -52.32 -31.75 19.18
C GLN A 165 -50.90 -31.57 19.71
N GLU A 166 -50.46 -32.48 20.59
CA GLU A 166 -49.09 -32.50 21.12
C GLU A 166 -48.06 -32.69 19.99
N LYS A 167 -48.28 -33.67 19.11
CA LYS A 167 -47.40 -33.95 17.97
C LYS A 167 -47.31 -32.76 17.01
N ASP A 168 -48.44 -32.12 16.69
CA ASP A 168 -48.46 -30.95 15.80
C ASP A 168 -47.73 -29.75 16.43
N SER A 169 -47.88 -29.53 17.74
CA SER A 169 -47.16 -28.49 18.50
C SER A 169 -45.65 -28.73 18.51
N GLN A 170 -45.21 -29.97 18.78
CA GLN A 170 -43.79 -30.36 18.73
C GLN A 170 -43.21 -30.16 17.31
N THR A 171 -43.95 -30.59 16.28
CA THR A 171 -43.54 -30.45 14.87
C THR A 171 -43.39 -28.97 14.47
N LEU A 172 -44.33 -28.13 14.87
CA LEU A 172 -44.29 -26.68 14.62
C LEU A 172 -43.09 -26.00 15.28
N ASN A 173 -42.77 -26.36 16.53
CA ASN A 173 -41.64 -25.79 17.26
C ASN A 173 -40.29 -26.25 16.69
N ALA A 174 -40.17 -27.52 16.30
CA ALA A 174 -38.99 -28.04 15.61
C ALA A 174 -38.75 -27.33 14.27
N ALA A 175 -39.81 -27.16 13.46
CA ALA A 175 -39.72 -26.46 12.17
C ALA A 175 -39.28 -24.99 12.32
N LYS A 176 -39.82 -24.27 13.31
CA LYS A 176 -39.39 -22.89 13.63
C LYS A 176 -37.89 -22.80 13.94
N ALA A 177 -37.40 -23.67 14.81
CA ALA A 177 -35.99 -23.70 15.20
C ALA A 177 -35.05 -24.08 14.04
N GLU A 178 -35.47 -24.98 13.15
CA GLU A 178 -34.68 -25.35 11.97
C GLU A 178 -34.58 -24.19 10.97
N VAL A 179 -35.69 -23.51 10.68
CA VAL A 179 -35.76 -22.33 9.81
C VAL A 179 -34.80 -21.24 10.29
N GLU A 180 -34.88 -20.89 11.58
CA GLU A 180 -34.04 -19.84 12.17
C GLU A 180 -32.55 -20.20 12.10
N LYS A 181 -32.19 -21.45 12.44
CA LYS A 181 -30.81 -21.94 12.37
C LYS A 181 -30.25 -21.95 10.95
N LYS A 182 -31.04 -22.35 9.94
CA LYS A 182 -30.64 -22.34 8.52
C LYS A 182 -30.34 -20.91 8.06
N LEU A 183 -31.27 -19.98 8.31
CA LEU A 183 -31.11 -18.57 7.91
C LEU A 183 -29.90 -17.90 8.57
N GLN A 184 -29.75 -18.04 9.90
CA GLN A 184 -28.62 -17.45 10.63
C GLN A 184 -27.27 -17.96 10.11
N LYS A 185 -27.13 -19.29 9.91
CA LYS A 185 -25.87 -19.85 9.42
C LYS A 185 -25.53 -19.34 8.02
N VAL A 186 -26.48 -19.41 7.10
CA VAL A 186 -26.27 -19.00 5.70
C VAL A 186 -25.94 -17.51 5.59
N GLN A 187 -26.59 -16.66 6.39
CA GLN A 187 -26.30 -15.22 6.41
C GLN A 187 -24.94 -14.90 7.05
N SER A 188 -24.52 -15.66 8.07
CA SER A 188 -23.17 -15.56 8.65
C SER A 188 -22.08 -15.96 7.66
N ASP A 189 -22.22 -17.13 7.01
CA ASP A 189 -21.28 -17.63 5.99
C ASP A 189 -21.10 -16.59 4.85
N LEU A 190 -22.20 -15.96 4.41
CA LEU A 190 -22.19 -14.96 3.34
C LEU A 190 -21.49 -13.66 3.76
N SER A 191 -21.70 -13.20 5.00
CA SER A 191 -21.01 -12.01 5.55
C SER A 191 -19.49 -12.23 5.63
N GLU A 192 -19.05 -13.37 6.16
CA GLU A 192 -17.63 -13.71 6.27
C GLU A 192 -16.97 -13.76 4.87
N LEU A 193 -17.63 -14.37 3.89
CA LEU A 193 -17.11 -14.42 2.51
C LEU A 193 -17.04 -13.02 1.85
N GLN A 194 -17.98 -12.12 2.15
CA GLN A 194 -17.93 -10.73 1.68
C GLN A 194 -16.78 -9.95 2.32
N GLU A 195 -16.55 -10.11 3.63
CA GLU A 195 -15.41 -9.51 4.33
C GLU A 195 -14.07 -10.03 3.77
N LEU A 196 -13.93 -11.34 3.57
CA LEU A 196 -12.76 -11.95 2.95
C LEU A 196 -12.54 -11.45 1.51
N LYS A 197 -13.60 -11.23 0.74
CA LYS A 197 -13.51 -10.68 -0.63
C LYS A 197 -12.93 -9.27 -0.60
N GLU A 198 -13.46 -8.40 0.24
CA GLU A 198 -12.99 -7.02 0.35
C GLU A 198 -11.57 -6.96 0.93
N GLU A 199 -11.24 -7.71 1.99
CA GLU A 199 -9.87 -7.82 2.49
C GLU A 199 -8.87 -8.18 1.39
N ASN A 200 -9.12 -9.26 0.63
CA ASN A 200 -8.19 -9.70 -0.40
C ASN A 200 -8.05 -8.64 -1.52
N LYS A 201 -9.13 -7.92 -1.85
CA LYS A 201 -9.13 -6.81 -2.82
C LYS A 201 -8.29 -5.62 -2.33
N TYR A 202 -8.36 -5.24 -1.05
CA TYR A 202 -7.49 -4.18 -0.51
C TYR A 202 -6.02 -4.62 -0.44
N ARG A 203 -5.75 -5.85 0.01
CA ARG A 203 -4.39 -6.44 -0.04
C ARG A 203 -3.83 -6.49 -1.47
N PHE A 204 -4.70 -6.70 -2.47
CA PHE A 204 -4.34 -6.61 -3.88
C PHE A 204 -3.98 -5.18 -4.32
N ALA A 205 -4.69 -4.17 -3.83
CA ALA A 205 -4.34 -2.77 -4.07
C ALA A 205 -3.00 -2.39 -3.39
N ASP A 206 -2.79 -2.79 -2.13
CA ASP A 206 -1.55 -2.53 -1.37
C ASP A 206 -0.30 -3.11 -2.04
N GLN A 207 -0.33 -4.39 -2.40
CA GLN A 207 0.81 -5.02 -3.07
C GLN A 207 1.01 -4.48 -4.50
N LYS A 208 -0.05 -4.00 -5.17
CA LYS A 208 0.06 -3.31 -6.46
C LYS A 208 0.74 -1.94 -6.33
N SER A 209 0.43 -1.14 -5.29
CA SER A 209 1.11 0.14 -5.06
C SER A 209 2.55 -0.07 -4.58
N LEU A 210 2.81 -1.04 -3.71
CA LEU A 210 4.18 -1.46 -3.34
C LEU A 210 5.01 -1.90 -4.55
N LYS A 211 4.42 -2.67 -5.49
CA LYS A 211 5.12 -3.05 -6.73
C LYS A 211 5.47 -1.84 -7.60
N ALA A 212 4.60 -0.84 -7.66
CA ALA A 212 4.90 0.41 -8.38
C ALA A 212 6.06 1.18 -7.71
N ALA A 213 6.06 1.27 -6.38
CA ALA A 213 7.14 1.91 -5.62
C ALA A 213 8.50 1.18 -5.78
N LEU A 214 8.51 -0.16 -5.72
CA LEU A 214 9.72 -0.96 -5.97
C LEU A 214 10.26 -0.75 -7.38
N LYS A 215 9.37 -0.65 -8.39
CA LYS A 215 9.76 -0.35 -9.77
C LYS A 215 10.40 1.04 -9.91
N GLU A 216 9.87 2.05 -9.22
CA GLU A 216 10.44 3.41 -9.17
C GLU A 216 11.81 3.41 -8.47
N GLN A 217 11.93 2.72 -7.32
CA GLN A 217 13.21 2.55 -6.62
C GLN A 217 14.26 1.85 -7.51
N LYS A 218 13.86 0.82 -8.26
CA LYS A 218 14.72 0.13 -9.23
C LYS A 218 15.22 1.05 -10.33
N GLN A 219 14.36 1.91 -10.85
CA GLN A 219 14.72 2.91 -11.87
C GLN A 219 15.69 3.96 -11.30
N ALA A 220 15.46 4.45 -10.09
CA ALA A 220 16.38 5.37 -9.41
C ALA A 220 17.75 4.72 -9.14
N ALA A 221 17.78 3.47 -8.67
CA ALA A 221 19.02 2.73 -8.45
C ALA A 221 19.78 2.46 -9.75
N ALA A 222 19.08 2.17 -10.85
CA ALA A 222 19.67 1.98 -12.17
C ALA A 222 20.24 3.29 -12.77
N ALA A 223 19.57 4.42 -12.57
CA ALA A 223 20.07 5.73 -12.99
C ALA A 223 21.34 6.14 -12.20
N GLU A 224 21.39 5.84 -10.91
CA GLU A 224 22.59 6.09 -10.10
C GLU A 224 23.73 5.13 -10.45
N LEU A 225 23.43 3.87 -10.77
CA LEU A 225 24.41 2.91 -11.30
C LEU A 225 25.03 3.40 -12.62
N ALA A 226 24.24 4.02 -13.51
CA ALA A 226 24.75 4.61 -14.74
C ALA A 226 25.73 5.76 -14.44
N ARG A 227 25.36 6.70 -13.57
CA ARG A 227 26.24 7.81 -13.15
C ARG A 227 27.54 7.33 -12.51
N LEU A 228 27.49 6.28 -11.70
CA LEU A 228 28.70 5.71 -11.10
C LEU A 228 29.63 5.11 -12.15
N LYS A 229 29.09 4.45 -13.19
CA LYS A 229 29.89 3.97 -14.35
C LYS A 229 30.45 5.11 -15.19
N ASP A 230 29.70 6.18 -15.39
CA ASP A 230 30.20 7.38 -16.07
C ASP A 230 31.35 8.01 -15.26
N LYS A 231 31.24 8.02 -13.91
CA LYS A 231 32.33 8.47 -13.02
C LYS A 231 33.55 7.54 -13.10
N GLU A 232 33.36 6.22 -13.04
CA GLU A 232 34.42 5.20 -13.20
C GLU A 232 35.19 5.42 -14.52
N ALA A 233 34.47 5.62 -15.63
CA ALA A 233 35.07 5.92 -16.94
C ALA A 233 35.84 7.25 -16.96
N SER A 234 35.35 8.29 -16.27
CA SER A 234 36.06 9.57 -16.18
C SER A 234 37.33 9.50 -15.34
N LEU A 235 37.31 8.77 -14.21
CA LEU A 235 38.49 8.55 -13.37
C LEU A 235 39.56 7.73 -14.12
N ASN A 236 39.16 6.69 -14.86
CA ASN A 236 40.07 5.89 -15.68
C ASN A 236 40.76 6.73 -16.78
N ALA A 237 40.05 7.71 -17.33
CA ALA A 237 40.61 8.63 -18.33
C ALA A 237 41.56 9.65 -17.69
N GLU A 238 41.24 10.13 -16.48
CA GLU A 238 42.08 11.05 -15.70
C GLU A 238 43.36 10.38 -15.19
N GLU A 239 43.27 9.12 -14.72
CA GLU A 239 44.44 8.30 -14.36
C GLU A 239 45.38 8.11 -15.56
N LYS A 240 44.84 7.71 -16.72
CA LYS A 240 45.63 7.57 -17.96
C LYS A 240 46.28 8.87 -18.40
N ALA A 241 45.57 10.00 -18.27
CA ALA A 241 46.13 11.31 -18.60
C ALA A 241 47.29 11.68 -17.66
N ALA A 242 47.12 11.47 -16.35
CA ALA A 242 48.16 11.72 -15.35
C ALA A 242 49.40 10.82 -15.54
N LEU A 243 49.20 9.54 -15.88
CA LEU A 243 50.27 8.60 -16.20
C LEU A 243 51.04 8.99 -17.47
N ALA A 244 50.33 9.34 -18.56
CA ALA A 244 50.94 9.79 -19.80
C ALA A 244 51.71 11.12 -19.63
N GLU A 245 51.20 12.04 -18.79
CA GLU A 245 51.92 13.27 -18.45
C GLU A 245 53.21 12.97 -17.67
N LEU A 246 53.15 12.02 -16.72
CA LEU A 246 54.32 11.50 -15.98
C LEU A 246 55.38 10.88 -16.89
N GLU A 247 54.97 10.09 -17.89
CA GLU A 247 55.88 9.50 -18.88
C GLU A 247 56.51 10.58 -19.77
N SER A 248 55.70 11.52 -20.28
CA SER A 248 56.21 12.62 -21.13
C SER A 248 57.26 13.49 -20.42
N LYS A 249 57.06 13.76 -19.13
CA LYS A 249 58.00 14.52 -18.29
C LYS A 249 59.23 13.72 -17.91
N GLN A 250 59.15 12.39 -17.84
CA GLN A 250 60.32 11.52 -17.65
C GLN A 250 61.16 11.40 -18.92
N ALA A 251 60.52 11.27 -20.09
CA ALA A 251 61.20 11.28 -21.38
C ALA A 251 61.93 12.61 -21.64
N ALA A 252 61.33 13.74 -21.26
CA ALA A 252 61.94 15.07 -21.36
C ALA A 252 63.08 15.33 -20.33
N ALA A 253 63.23 14.47 -19.31
CA ALA A 253 64.25 14.60 -18.27
C ALA A 253 65.42 13.59 -18.42
N ALA A 254 65.43 12.79 -19.49
CA ALA A 254 66.55 11.91 -19.81
C ALA A 254 67.74 12.74 -20.35
N PRO A 255 68.97 12.55 -19.83
CA PRO A 255 70.12 13.35 -20.26
C PRO A 255 70.54 13.01 -21.69
N SER A 256 70.77 14.04 -22.51
CA SER A 256 71.32 13.93 -23.85
C SER A 256 72.85 13.73 -23.82
N ASP A 257 73.31 12.62 -23.25
CA ASP A 257 74.74 12.29 -23.15
C ASP A 257 75.26 11.63 -24.44
N ALA A 258 75.47 12.45 -25.48
CA ALA A 258 76.14 12.03 -26.72
C ALA A 258 76.80 13.20 -27.49
N ALA A 259 77.57 14.05 -26.82
CA ALA A 259 78.43 15.03 -27.49
C ALA A 259 79.73 15.30 -26.72
N LYS A 260 80.82 14.64 -27.12
CA LYS A 260 82.20 15.04 -26.78
C LYS A 260 83.00 15.27 -28.06
N PRO A 261 83.87 16.29 -28.14
CA PRO A 261 84.47 16.72 -29.39
C PRO A 261 85.79 16.00 -29.69
N SER A 262 86.13 15.92 -30.98
CA SER A 262 87.47 15.57 -31.48
C SER A 262 87.85 16.52 -32.62
N ALA A 263 89.07 17.06 -32.54
CA ALA A 263 89.61 18.09 -33.43
C ALA A 263 90.40 17.45 -34.61
N PRO A 264 90.97 18.23 -35.56
CA PRO A 264 91.05 17.84 -36.98
C PRO A 264 92.40 17.27 -37.43
N GLN A 265 92.42 16.60 -38.60
CA GLN A 265 93.62 16.43 -39.43
C GLN A 265 93.29 16.15 -40.91
N ASP A 266 94.12 16.68 -41.82
CA ASP A 266 93.95 16.67 -43.28
C ASP A 266 94.24 15.32 -43.97
N ARG A 267 93.52 15.06 -45.09
CA ARG A 267 94.16 14.75 -46.40
C ARG A 267 93.22 14.78 -47.62
N ALA A 268 93.50 15.75 -48.49
CA ALA A 268 93.50 15.78 -49.97
C ALA A 268 92.66 14.81 -50.84
N GLN A 269 91.99 15.42 -51.85
CA GLN A 269 91.74 14.95 -53.25
C GLN A 269 90.83 13.70 -53.43
N GLU A 270 90.00 13.56 -54.47
CA GLU A 270 89.77 14.37 -55.69
C GLU A 270 88.36 14.06 -56.28
N ASP A 271 87.80 15.00 -57.08
CA ASP A 271 86.78 14.81 -58.14
C ASP A 271 85.40 14.15 -57.84
N SER A 272 84.28 14.51 -58.49
CA SER A 272 84.07 15.35 -59.69
C SER A 272 82.66 16.01 -59.72
N ALA A 273 82.47 16.89 -60.72
CA ALA A 273 81.27 17.70 -61.05
C ALA A 273 79.93 16.89 -61.16
N SER A 274 78.72 17.48 -61.25
CA SER A 274 78.35 18.70 -61.98
C SER A 274 76.92 19.22 -61.69
N SER A 275 76.74 20.55 -61.84
CA SER A 275 75.54 21.35 -62.29
C SER A 275 74.10 20.91 -61.95
N GLY A 276 73.16 21.82 -61.63
CA GLY A 276 73.19 23.30 -61.64
C GLY A 276 71.97 23.90 -60.90
N THR A 277 72.07 25.09 -60.31
CA THR A 277 71.75 26.43 -60.89
C THR A 277 70.33 26.56 -61.45
N GLY A 278 69.49 27.54 -61.09
CA GLY A 278 69.62 28.68 -60.17
C GLY A 278 68.22 29.28 -59.89
N ALA A 279 67.95 29.82 -58.71
CA ALA A 279 68.26 31.19 -58.27
C ALA A 279 67.30 32.28 -58.80
N GLY A 280 66.64 33.02 -57.90
CA GLY A 280 66.23 34.39 -58.20
C GLY A 280 64.95 34.97 -57.56
N ARG A 281 65.18 35.83 -56.55
CA ARG A 281 64.40 37.03 -56.16
C ARG A 281 63.25 36.89 -55.15
N GLY A 282 63.44 37.53 -53.98
CA GLY A 282 62.36 38.21 -53.23
C GLY A 282 62.27 39.69 -53.67
N PRO A 283 61.94 40.65 -52.78
CA PRO A 283 61.55 40.51 -51.36
C PRO A 283 60.34 41.40 -50.95
N ASP A 284 60.17 41.55 -49.63
CA ASP A 284 59.65 42.75 -48.92
C ASP A 284 58.14 42.89 -48.61
N GLY A 285 57.86 43.58 -47.49
CA GLY A 285 56.94 44.71 -47.63
C GLY A 285 55.67 44.81 -46.78
N SER A 286 55.78 44.75 -45.44
CA SER A 286 54.95 45.56 -44.50
C SER A 286 53.41 45.68 -44.63
N ASN A 287 52.73 45.24 -43.57
CA ASN A 287 51.85 46.05 -42.71
C ASN A 287 50.76 47.00 -43.32
N GLY A 288 49.48 46.74 -43.02
CA GLY A 288 48.58 47.82 -42.55
C GLY A 288 47.20 48.06 -43.22
N LYS A 289 46.16 47.85 -42.40
CA LYS A 289 44.92 48.67 -42.27
C LYS A 289 43.82 48.72 -43.37
N THR A 290 42.59 48.63 -42.83
CA THR A 290 41.34 49.35 -43.18
C THR A 290 40.52 49.03 -44.45
N ALA A 291 39.41 48.33 -44.20
CA ALA A 291 38.01 48.83 -44.31
C ALA A 291 37.18 48.73 -45.62
N ALA A 292 35.92 48.32 -45.39
CA ALA A 292 34.65 48.72 -46.04
C ALA A 292 34.22 48.15 -47.42
N HIS A 293 33.19 47.30 -47.39
CA HIS A 293 31.84 47.55 -47.95
C HIS A 293 30.86 46.46 -47.43
N THR A 294 29.84 46.74 -46.60
CA THR A 294 28.49 47.32 -46.88
C THR A 294 27.52 46.39 -47.60
N GLN A 295 26.50 45.86 -46.90
CA GLN A 295 25.07 46.30 -46.91
C GLN A 295 24.51 46.04 -45.47
N LYS A 296 23.81 46.91 -44.72
CA LYS A 296 22.51 47.62 -44.91
C LYS A 296 21.32 46.64 -45.09
N GLU A 297 20.17 46.71 -44.39
CA GLU A 297 19.56 47.69 -43.45
C GLU A 297 18.82 46.97 -42.27
N LYS A 298 18.84 47.48 -41.03
CA LYS A 298 17.74 48.13 -40.23
C LYS A 298 16.53 47.23 -39.80
N THR A 299 15.88 47.35 -38.63
CA THR A 299 16.09 48.19 -37.41
C THR A 299 15.42 47.59 -36.14
N LYS A 300 16.06 47.79 -34.97
CA LYS A 300 15.56 47.69 -33.56
C LYS A 300 14.52 48.81 -33.21
N PRO A 301 14.02 49.06 -31.96
CA PRO A 301 14.11 48.41 -30.61
C PRO A 301 12.69 48.08 -30.00
N GLY A 302 12.44 47.77 -28.71
CA GLY A 302 13.28 47.43 -27.53
C GLY A 302 12.71 47.87 -26.14
N SER A 303 13.45 47.58 -25.06
CA SER A 303 13.35 48.12 -23.66
C SER A 303 12.33 47.57 -22.62
N ARG A 304 12.73 46.48 -21.96
CA ARG A 304 12.87 46.29 -20.48
C ARG A 304 12.33 47.38 -19.52
N ALA A 305 11.40 47.00 -18.63
CA ALA A 305 11.25 47.55 -17.26
C ALA A 305 10.54 46.53 -16.33
N LYS A 306 10.75 46.64 -15.00
CA LYS A 306 10.15 45.77 -13.96
C LYS A 306 8.77 46.29 -13.54
N HIS A 307 7.84 45.44 -13.12
CA HIS A 307 6.95 45.67 -11.96
C HIS A 307 6.28 44.36 -11.48
N VAL A 308 5.79 44.38 -10.25
CA VAL A 308 5.22 43.23 -9.52
C VAL A 308 3.70 43.37 -9.43
N ALA A 309 2.92 42.39 -9.90
CA ALA A 309 1.49 42.28 -9.55
C ALA A 309 0.91 40.86 -9.73
N ARG A 310 0.01 40.55 -8.80
CA ARG A 310 -0.57 39.26 -8.41
C ARG A 310 -1.87 38.92 -9.19
N VAL A 311 -1.97 37.66 -9.65
CA VAL A 311 -3.19 36.79 -9.76
C VAL A 311 -4.39 37.23 -10.62
N SER A 312 -4.79 36.37 -11.57
CA SER A 312 -6.16 35.79 -11.77
C SER A 312 -6.23 35.13 -13.17
N SER A 313 -6.05 33.82 -13.29
CA SER A 313 -7.12 32.79 -13.24
C SER A 313 -7.84 32.53 -14.57
N PHE A 314 -7.47 31.46 -15.26
CA PHE A 314 -8.40 30.66 -16.07
C PHE A 314 -8.18 29.18 -15.71
N SER A 315 -9.26 28.51 -15.33
CA SER A 315 -9.23 27.21 -14.64
C SER A 315 -9.36 26.04 -15.63
N ASP A 316 -8.29 25.27 -15.80
CA ASP A 316 -8.37 23.92 -16.39
C ASP A 316 -8.89 22.93 -15.33
N SER A 317 -10.21 22.78 -15.28
CA SER A 317 -10.91 21.90 -14.35
C SER A 317 -11.09 20.49 -14.93
N GLY A 318 -9.97 19.74 -15.03
CA GLY A 318 -9.99 18.36 -15.57
C GLY A 318 -9.04 17.33 -14.92
N ARG A 319 -8.14 17.73 -14.02
CA ARG A 319 -6.95 16.91 -13.66
C ARG A 319 -6.87 16.39 -12.21
N SER A 320 -7.86 16.66 -11.35
CA SER A 320 -7.76 16.42 -9.90
C SER A 320 -7.88 14.95 -9.48
N SER A 321 -8.71 14.14 -10.15
CA SER A 321 -9.10 12.79 -9.66
C SER A 321 -7.95 11.78 -9.58
N ASN A 322 -6.91 11.92 -10.41
CA ASN A 322 -5.78 10.98 -10.41
C ASN A 322 -4.69 11.36 -9.39
N ASN A 323 -4.60 12.64 -9.03
CA ASN A 323 -3.54 13.11 -8.13
C ASN A 323 -3.86 12.75 -6.67
N ALA A 324 -5.12 12.91 -6.24
CA ALA A 324 -5.58 12.55 -4.90
C ALA A 324 -5.32 11.07 -4.54
N SER A 325 -5.61 10.17 -5.47
CA SER A 325 -5.31 8.73 -5.32
C SER A 325 -3.79 8.48 -5.22
N GLY A 326 -2.98 9.13 -6.06
CA GLY A 326 -1.52 9.03 -5.98
C GLY A 326 -0.94 9.53 -4.65
N THR A 327 -1.46 10.64 -4.12
CA THR A 327 -1.07 11.17 -2.81
C THR A 327 -1.42 10.21 -1.68
N VAL A 328 -2.64 9.66 -1.66
CA VAL A 328 -3.07 8.68 -0.65
C VAL A 328 -2.22 7.41 -0.69
N GLU A 329 -2.00 6.83 -1.87
CA GLU A 329 -1.16 5.64 -2.01
C GLU A 329 0.30 5.91 -1.64
N LYS A 330 0.83 7.10 -1.91
CA LYS A 330 2.20 7.48 -1.49
C LYS A 330 2.32 7.58 0.03
N ALA A 331 1.31 8.12 0.71
CA ALA A 331 1.29 8.19 2.18
C ALA A 331 1.22 6.79 2.80
N ILE A 332 0.30 5.96 2.32
CA ILE A 332 0.12 4.59 2.79
C ILE A 332 1.38 3.75 2.49
N SER A 333 1.94 3.83 1.27
CA SER A 333 3.15 3.08 0.92
C SER A 333 4.37 3.49 1.77
N ALA A 334 4.47 4.77 2.14
CA ALA A 334 5.53 5.24 3.03
C ALA A 334 5.35 4.72 4.46
N GLY A 335 4.11 4.74 4.99
CA GLY A 335 3.80 4.20 6.30
C GLY A 335 3.95 2.68 6.38
N SER A 336 3.44 1.94 5.41
CA SER A 336 3.52 0.46 5.36
C SER A 336 4.95 -0.06 5.26
N ALA A 337 5.90 0.73 4.73
CA ALA A 337 7.32 0.38 4.71
C ALA A 337 7.97 0.35 6.12
N LEU A 338 7.29 0.86 7.15
CA LEU A 338 7.75 0.90 8.54
C LEU A 338 7.20 -0.25 9.42
N ILE A 339 6.34 -1.11 8.87
CA ILE A 339 5.72 -2.23 9.60
C ILE A 339 6.80 -3.18 10.11
N GLY A 340 6.78 -3.50 11.41
CA GLY A 340 7.77 -4.38 12.05
C GLY A 340 9.19 -3.78 12.19
N HIS A 341 9.36 -2.49 11.90
CA HIS A 341 10.63 -1.77 11.99
C HIS A 341 10.58 -0.53 12.89
N THR A 342 9.55 -0.45 13.73
CA THR A 342 9.22 0.72 14.54
C THR A 342 8.81 0.32 15.95
N SER A 343 8.84 1.29 16.86
CA SER A 343 8.36 1.12 18.24
C SER A 343 7.51 2.33 18.64
N TYR A 344 6.47 2.08 19.43
CA TYR A 344 5.58 3.13 19.89
C TYR A 344 6.11 3.82 21.13
N LYS A 345 6.04 5.15 21.14
CA LYS A 345 6.34 5.99 22.28
C LYS A 345 5.47 7.24 22.21
N MET A 346 4.68 7.48 23.25
CA MET A 346 3.94 8.75 23.43
C MET A 346 4.86 9.95 23.20
N GLY A 347 4.49 10.86 22.30
CA GLY A 347 5.32 12.03 21.96
C GLY A 347 6.42 11.78 20.91
N GLY A 348 6.62 10.53 20.48
CA GLY A 348 7.60 10.15 19.45
C GLY A 348 7.33 10.78 18.08
N GLY A 349 8.15 10.46 17.09
CA GLY A 349 7.99 10.89 15.69
C GLY A 349 8.13 12.40 15.43
N ARG A 350 8.43 13.21 16.46
CA ARG A 350 8.50 14.68 16.36
C ARG A 350 9.91 15.23 16.22
N THR A 351 10.94 14.45 16.57
CA THR A 351 12.33 14.82 16.29
C THR A 351 12.90 13.99 15.12
N LYS A 352 13.93 14.52 14.47
CA LYS A 352 14.70 13.76 13.46
C LYS A 352 15.28 12.47 14.03
N SER A 353 15.62 12.45 15.32
CA SER A 353 16.15 11.27 16.02
C SER A 353 15.08 10.20 16.17
N ASP A 354 13.88 10.56 16.61
CA ASP A 354 12.79 9.59 16.77
C ASP A 354 12.42 8.95 15.42
N ILE A 355 12.25 9.77 14.37
CA ILE A 355 11.96 9.31 13.01
C ILE A 355 13.06 8.37 12.50
N ALA A 356 14.34 8.71 12.68
CA ALA A 356 15.46 7.90 12.22
C ALA A 356 15.60 6.56 12.97
N ASN A 357 15.10 6.47 14.19
CA ASN A 357 15.08 5.24 15.01
C ASN A 357 13.73 4.49 14.92
N GLY A 358 12.80 4.92 14.07
CA GLY A 358 11.49 4.30 13.94
C GLY A 358 10.59 4.47 15.18
N ILE A 359 10.82 5.51 15.99
CA ILE A 359 10.06 5.79 17.21
C ILE A 359 8.93 6.76 16.88
N PHE A 360 7.68 6.35 17.05
CA PHE A 360 6.51 7.16 16.71
C PHE A 360 5.42 7.09 17.79
N ASP A 361 4.50 8.05 17.81
CA ASP A 361 3.13 7.82 18.28
C ASP A 361 2.16 7.81 17.09
N CYS A 362 0.90 7.46 17.32
CA CYS A 362 -0.12 7.34 16.28
C CYS A 362 -0.28 8.63 15.45
N SER A 363 -0.35 9.78 16.10
CA SER A 363 -0.53 11.08 15.44
C SER A 363 0.68 11.55 14.63
N SER A 364 1.88 11.38 15.18
CA SER A 364 3.14 11.73 14.51
C SER A 364 3.46 10.78 13.36
N PHE A 365 3.10 9.51 13.47
CA PHE A 365 3.16 8.55 12.37
C PHE A 365 2.23 8.95 11.22
N VAL A 366 0.95 9.23 11.50
CA VAL A 366 -0.03 9.67 10.50
C VAL A 366 0.43 10.96 9.81
N HIS A 367 0.91 11.95 10.59
CA HIS A 367 1.50 13.17 10.06
C HIS A 367 2.72 12.89 9.18
N TRP A 368 3.66 12.06 9.64
CA TRP A 368 4.88 11.72 8.90
C TRP A 368 4.57 11.01 7.57
N ALA A 369 3.64 10.04 7.58
CA ALA A 369 3.24 9.30 6.38
C ALA A 369 2.65 10.26 5.33
N TYR A 370 1.77 11.17 5.74
CA TYR A 370 1.21 12.19 4.86
C TYR A 370 2.24 13.23 4.39
N ALA A 371 3.21 13.58 5.23
CA ALA A 371 4.32 14.44 4.83
C ALA A 371 5.19 13.81 3.72
N GLN A 372 5.39 12.48 3.71
CA GLN A 372 6.06 11.80 2.59
C GLN A 372 5.27 11.93 1.26
N ALA A 373 3.95 12.08 1.34
CA ALA A 373 3.09 12.36 0.20
C ALA A 373 3.00 13.85 -0.19
N GLY A 374 3.65 14.75 0.57
CA GLY A 374 3.58 16.19 0.36
C GLY A 374 2.34 16.86 0.96
N VAL A 375 1.64 16.19 1.89
CA VAL A 375 0.48 16.71 2.61
C VAL A 375 0.91 17.14 4.01
N ASP A 376 0.77 18.43 4.31
CA ASP A 376 0.99 18.95 5.66
C ASP A 376 -0.28 18.76 6.51
N LEU A 377 -0.12 18.13 7.67
CA LEU A 377 -1.18 17.92 8.67
C LEU A 377 -0.94 18.71 9.97
N GLY A 378 -0.29 19.88 9.88
CA GLY A 378 -0.04 20.79 11.01
C GLY A 378 1.39 20.77 11.53
N GLY A 379 2.35 20.31 10.73
CA GLY A 379 3.77 20.24 11.08
C GLY A 379 4.08 19.49 12.38
N SER A 380 5.14 19.91 13.07
CA SER A 380 5.59 19.30 14.34
C SER A 380 4.59 19.43 15.50
N GLY A 381 3.55 20.26 15.36
CA GLY A 381 2.46 20.40 16.34
C GLY A 381 1.39 19.31 16.25
N ALA A 382 1.41 18.45 15.22
CA ALA A 382 0.39 17.44 14.99
C ALA A 382 0.23 16.48 16.20
N ASN A 383 -1.01 16.39 16.67
CA ASN A 383 -1.48 15.48 17.71
C ASN A 383 -2.90 14.98 17.34
N THR A 384 -3.45 14.00 18.07
CA THR A 384 -4.74 13.40 17.70
C THR A 384 -5.89 14.41 17.69
N ASP A 385 -5.90 15.39 18.60
CA ASP A 385 -6.95 16.41 18.69
C ASP A 385 -6.89 17.41 17.53
N THR A 386 -5.68 17.84 17.11
CA THR A 386 -5.53 18.68 15.92
C THR A 386 -5.92 17.92 14.65
N LEU A 387 -5.50 16.66 14.51
CA LEU A 387 -5.85 15.83 13.36
C LEU A 387 -7.36 15.57 13.29
N ALA A 388 -8.03 15.39 14.43
CA ALA A 388 -9.48 15.24 14.54
C ALA A 388 -10.26 16.51 14.17
N GLY A 389 -9.60 17.66 14.02
CA GLY A 389 -10.17 18.91 13.49
C GLY A 389 -9.87 19.19 12.02
N LEU A 390 -8.93 18.47 11.39
CA LEU A 390 -8.49 18.73 10.01
C LEU A 390 -9.41 18.12 8.94
N GLY A 391 -9.29 18.66 7.73
CA GLY A 391 -9.95 18.11 6.53
C GLY A 391 -11.48 18.22 6.56
N GLN A 392 -12.12 17.39 5.74
CA GLN A 392 -13.58 17.29 5.69
C GLN A 392 -14.08 16.21 6.66
N ALA A 393 -15.12 16.49 7.45
CA ALA A 393 -15.84 15.46 8.19
C ALA A 393 -16.57 14.52 7.22
N VAL A 394 -16.41 13.20 7.42
CA VAL A 394 -17.07 12.17 6.61
C VAL A 394 -17.84 11.23 7.53
N SER A 395 -19.00 10.73 7.10
CA SER A 395 -19.69 9.68 7.88
C SER A 395 -18.88 8.38 7.81
N ALA A 396 -18.91 7.57 8.87
CA ALA A 396 -18.23 6.27 8.87
C ALA A 396 -18.65 5.38 7.67
N SER A 397 -19.92 5.42 7.26
CA SER A 397 -20.43 4.72 6.07
C SER A 397 -19.85 5.19 4.73
N GLN A 398 -19.25 6.37 4.67
CA GLN A 398 -18.66 6.99 3.48
C GLN A 398 -17.13 7.12 3.58
N MET A 399 -16.51 6.50 4.60
CA MET A 399 -15.07 6.48 4.76
C MET A 399 -14.42 5.81 3.55
N LYS A 400 -13.36 6.43 3.04
CA LYS A 400 -12.55 5.95 1.91
C LYS A 400 -11.12 5.75 2.37
N ARG A 401 -10.42 4.87 1.68
CA ARG A 401 -8.99 4.66 1.87
C ARG A 401 -8.25 6.01 1.84
N GLY A 402 -7.38 6.23 2.82
CA GLY A 402 -6.72 7.50 3.10
C GLY A 402 -7.40 8.36 4.19
N ASP A 403 -8.70 8.21 4.44
CA ASP A 403 -9.35 8.98 5.50
C ASP A 403 -8.76 8.65 6.87
N LEU A 404 -8.60 9.65 7.73
CA LEU A 404 -8.15 9.46 9.10
C LEU A 404 -9.32 8.91 9.94
N VAL A 405 -9.08 7.82 10.66
CA VAL A 405 -10.03 7.17 11.58
C VAL A 405 -9.55 7.32 13.01
N PHE A 406 -10.48 7.61 13.93
CA PHE A 406 -10.17 7.92 15.32
C PHE A 406 -10.84 6.94 16.30
N PHE A 407 -10.20 6.75 17.44
CA PHE A 407 -10.63 5.77 18.43
C PHE A 407 -10.51 6.32 19.85
N ASP A 408 -11.47 5.96 20.69
CA ASP A 408 -11.52 6.24 22.11
C ASP A 408 -10.78 5.13 22.87
N THR A 409 -9.51 5.38 23.16
CA THR A 409 -8.60 4.45 23.85
C THR A 409 -8.37 4.89 25.29
N TYR A 410 -7.36 5.72 25.55
CA TYR A 410 -7.07 6.31 26.87
C TYR A 410 -7.77 7.67 27.09
N LYS A 411 -8.34 8.26 26.03
CA LYS A 411 -9.19 9.46 26.03
C LYS A 411 -10.08 9.46 24.80
N TYR A 412 -11.01 10.42 24.71
CA TYR A 412 -11.73 10.71 23.46
C TYR A 412 -10.75 11.12 22.35
N ASN A 413 -10.86 10.53 21.16
CA ASN A 413 -9.84 10.61 20.09
C ASN A 413 -8.43 10.33 20.64
N GLY A 414 -8.29 9.29 21.46
CA GLY A 414 -7.01 8.87 22.03
C GLY A 414 -6.07 8.24 21.00
N HIS A 415 -6.60 7.68 19.92
CA HIS A 415 -5.81 7.08 18.86
C HIS A 415 -6.28 7.52 17.47
N VAL A 416 -5.37 7.44 16.49
CA VAL A 416 -5.62 7.79 15.08
C VAL A 416 -4.84 6.87 14.15
N GLY A 417 -5.42 6.55 12.99
CA GLY A 417 -4.72 5.90 11.89
C GLY A 417 -5.28 6.25 10.53
N ILE A 418 -4.65 5.74 9.47
CA ILE A 418 -5.05 5.94 8.07
C ILE A 418 -5.90 4.75 7.64
N TYR A 419 -7.16 4.97 7.28
CA TYR A 419 -8.03 3.90 6.81
C TYR A 419 -7.50 3.28 5.51
N LEU A 420 -7.40 1.95 5.46
CA LEU A 420 -6.91 1.22 4.29
C LEU A 420 -8.03 0.68 3.40
N GLY A 421 -9.25 0.60 3.93
CA GLY A 421 -10.36 -0.13 3.34
C GLY A 421 -10.64 -1.47 4.04
N GLY A 422 -11.82 -2.04 3.81
CA GLY A 422 -12.18 -3.39 4.27
C GLY A 422 -12.13 -3.57 5.79
N GLY A 423 -12.44 -2.51 6.54
CA GLY A 423 -12.37 -2.54 8.00
C GLY A 423 -10.95 -2.51 8.57
N LYS A 424 -9.93 -2.24 7.75
CA LYS A 424 -8.52 -2.15 8.20
C LYS A 424 -8.00 -0.72 8.18
N PHE A 425 -7.04 -0.45 9.06
CA PHE A 425 -6.35 0.84 9.14
C PHE A 425 -4.86 0.64 9.45
N LEU A 426 -4.03 1.57 8.99
CA LEU A 426 -2.59 1.64 9.22
C LEU A 426 -2.34 2.64 10.34
N ASP A 427 -1.67 2.22 11.40
CA ASP A 427 -1.47 3.02 12.61
C ASP A 427 -0.06 2.85 13.17
N CYS A 428 0.17 3.46 14.34
CA CYS A 428 1.29 3.09 15.20
C CYS A 428 0.78 2.94 16.63
N ASN A 429 0.89 1.74 17.22
CA ASN A 429 0.34 1.40 18.54
C ASN A 429 1.35 0.72 19.47
N SER A 430 0.99 0.67 20.76
CA SER A 430 1.85 0.21 21.86
C SER A 430 2.32 -1.25 21.77
N SER A 431 1.62 -2.10 21.02
CA SER A 431 1.93 -3.53 20.91
C SER A 431 2.95 -3.80 19.81
N ASP A 432 2.68 -3.28 18.61
CA ASP A 432 3.34 -3.73 17.38
C ASP A 432 4.13 -2.61 16.67
N GLY A 433 4.15 -1.40 17.23
CA GLY A 433 4.68 -0.22 16.53
C GLY A 433 3.76 0.12 15.35
N VAL A 434 4.34 0.41 14.18
CA VAL A 434 3.55 0.59 12.95
C VAL A 434 2.98 -0.74 12.50
N SER A 435 1.66 -0.81 12.38
CA SER A 435 0.95 -2.07 12.11
C SER A 435 -0.30 -1.86 11.23
N ILE A 436 -0.93 -2.96 10.82
CA ILE A 436 -2.22 -2.94 10.12
C ILE A 436 -3.24 -3.68 10.97
N ASP A 437 -4.18 -2.92 11.51
CA ASP A 437 -5.16 -3.40 12.47
C ASP A 437 -6.59 -3.45 11.89
N ASN A 438 -7.46 -4.26 12.51
CA ASN A 438 -8.85 -4.46 12.07
C ASN A 438 -9.84 -3.71 12.99
N MET A 439 -10.34 -2.57 12.53
CA MET A 439 -11.35 -1.76 13.23
C MET A 439 -12.79 -2.31 13.14
N SER A 440 -13.04 -3.38 12.38
CA SER A 440 -14.36 -4.03 12.30
C SER A 440 -14.54 -5.20 13.29
N SER A 441 -13.50 -5.59 14.03
CA SER A 441 -13.53 -6.65 15.03
C SER A 441 -12.71 -6.32 16.30
N GLY A 442 -12.76 -7.22 17.30
CA GLY A 442 -11.86 -7.18 18.46
C GLY A 442 -11.93 -5.92 19.33
N TYR A 443 -10.74 -5.47 19.77
CA TYR A 443 -10.54 -4.26 20.58
C TYR A 443 -10.92 -3.00 19.79
N TRP A 444 -10.38 -2.84 18.58
CA TRP A 444 -10.55 -1.63 17.77
C TRP A 444 -12.00 -1.35 17.37
N LYS A 445 -12.84 -2.38 17.18
CA LYS A 445 -14.29 -2.20 16.99
C LYS A 445 -14.97 -1.50 18.17
N LYS A 446 -14.53 -1.78 19.40
CA LYS A 446 -15.12 -1.19 20.62
C LYS A 446 -14.65 0.24 20.84
N CYS A 447 -13.43 0.55 20.42
CA CYS A 447 -12.84 1.88 20.55
C CYS A 447 -13.19 2.81 19.37
N PHE A 448 -13.59 2.30 18.21
CA PHE A 448 -13.88 3.17 17.05
C PHE A 448 -15.10 4.05 17.32
N ASN A 449 -14.88 5.38 17.36
CA ASN A 449 -15.88 6.35 17.80
C ASN A 449 -16.71 6.97 16.66
N GLY A 450 -16.48 6.52 15.41
CA GLY A 450 -17.18 7.00 14.23
C GLY A 450 -16.66 8.32 13.64
N VAL A 451 -15.68 8.99 14.27
CA VAL A 451 -15.05 10.19 13.72
C VAL A 451 -14.14 9.81 12.55
N VAL A 452 -14.39 10.40 11.39
CA VAL A 452 -13.61 10.20 10.16
C VAL A 452 -13.30 11.55 9.51
N ARG A 453 -12.03 11.77 9.14
CA ARG A 453 -11.55 13.01 8.50
C ARG A 453 -10.85 12.75 7.17
N ARG A 454 -11.39 13.32 6.09
CA ARG A 454 -10.76 13.28 4.76
C ARG A 454 -9.81 14.45 4.58
N VAL A 455 -8.51 14.16 4.56
CA VAL A 455 -7.43 15.16 4.47
C VAL A 455 -6.91 15.38 3.03
N VAL A 456 -7.18 14.46 2.11
CA VAL A 456 -6.92 14.60 0.66
C VAL A 456 -8.25 14.62 -0.09
N LYS A 457 -8.44 15.56 -1.03
CA LYS A 457 -9.72 15.82 -1.72
C LYS A 457 -9.72 15.28 -3.15
#